data_AF-A1SXI2-F1
#
_entry.id   AF-A1SXI2-F1
#
_cell.length_a   1.000
_cell.length_b   1.000
_cell.length_c   1.000
_cell.angle_alpha   90.00
_cell.angle_beta   90.00
_cell.angle_gamma   90.00
#
_symmetry.space_group_name_H-M   'P 1'
#
loop_
_entity.id
_entity.type
_entity.pdbx_description
1 polymer ?
#
loop_
_entity_poly.entity_id
_entity_poly.type
_entity_poly.pdbx_seq_one_letter_code
_entity_poly.pdbx_strand_id
1 'polypeptide(L)'
;MFIKLSPSNTVLPLTFEDDLNTQQEAELLAQCPTIDLTQVSSKEQVTQHLIDLFAYYFQLPTELINEQSDIVNDIERYVWARDLGVTFEDVTYGRIFCGNDNEGNLTGGIEDRGIMIATMYMTDFPDLIGIKVIDDRQNATFEAEDDEFGSYYDCNTVNELSTLVFSVCKKLNAA
;
A
#
# COMPACT_ATOMS: atom_id res chain seq x y z
N MET A 1 21.69 3.11 3.91
CA MET A 1 20.65 2.41 4.70
C MET A 1 20.90 0.90 4.83
N PHE A 2 20.39 0.24 5.88
CA PHE A 2 20.39 -1.23 5.97
C PHE A 2 19.00 -1.79 5.68
N ILE A 3 18.91 -2.73 4.73
CA ILE A 3 17.66 -3.38 4.33
C ILE A 3 17.60 -4.77 4.92
N LYS A 4 16.46 -5.09 5.54
CA LYS A 4 16.09 -6.44 5.97
C LYS A 4 14.92 -6.93 5.14
N LEU A 5 15.14 -8.05 4.48
CA LEU A 5 14.10 -8.83 3.81
C LEU A 5 13.61 -9.94 4.74
N SER A 6 12.30 -10.12 4.77
CA SER A 6 11.65 -11.26 5.43
C SER A 6 10.44 -11.68 4.59
N PRO A 7 9.89 -12.89 4.82
CA PRO A 7 8.52 -13.17 4.42
C PRO A 7 7.60 -12.05 4.90
N SER A 8 6.61 -11.71 4.09
CA SER A 8 5.57 -10.74 4.46
C SER A 8 4.81 -11.21 5.70
N ASN A 9 4.42 -10.26 6.55
CA ASN A 9 3.48 -10.50 7.63
C ASN A 9 2.05 -10.28 7.16
N THR A 10 1.09 -10.96 7.79
CA THR A 10 -0.33 -10.74 7.54
C THR A 10 -0.85 -9.59 8.41
N VAL A 11 -1.67 -8.73 7.83
CA VAL A 11 -2.34 -7.62 8.50
C VAL A 11 -3.82 -7.69 8.18
N LEU A 12 -4.68 -7.29 9.10
CA LEU A 12 -6.11 -7.18 8.83
C LEU A 12 -6.35 -6.15 7.74
N PRO A 13 -7.34 -6.37 6.85
CA PRO A 13 -7.66 -5.38 5.83
C PRO A 13 -8.38 -4.18 6.45
N LEU A 14 -8.51 -3.10 5.69
CA LEU A 14 -9.40 -2.00 6.01
C LEU A 14 -10.85 -2.53 6.00
N THR A 15 -11.42 -2.71 7.19
CA THR A 15 -12.78 -3.19 7.41
C THR A 15 -13.63 -2.14 8.12
N PHE A 16 -14.94 -2.14 7.83
CA PHE A 16 -15.94 -1.31 8.54
C PHE A 16 -16.47 -1.97 9.81
N GLU A 17 -16.17 -3.25 10.01
CA GLU A 17 -16.57 -3.98 11.21
C GLU A 17 -15.53 -3.75 12.31
N ASP A 18 -15.82 -2.82 13.21
CA ASP A 18 -14.96 -2.51 14.37
C ASP A 18 -14.96 -3.63 15.44
N ASP A 19 -15.95 -4.52 15.41
CA ASP A 19 -16.18 -5.57 16.42
C ASP A 19 -15.99 -6.99 15.85
N LEU A 20 -14.93 -7.21 15.07
CA LEU A 20 -14.58 -8.56 14.61
C LEU A 20 -14.29 -9.47 15.82
N ASN A 21 -14.87 -10.67 15.82
CA ASN A 21 -14.46 -11.70 16.76
C ASN A 21 -13.19 -12.42 16.27
N THR A 22 -12.51 -13.13 17.18
CA THR A 22 -11.25 -13.84 16.88
C THR A 22 -11.33 -14.82 15.71
N GLN A 23 -12.50 -15.43 15.46
CA GLN A 23 -12.67 -16.32 14.32
C GLN A 23 -12.70 -15.53 13.01
N GLN A 24 -13.43 -14.41 12.96
CA GLN A 24 -13.49 -13.54 11.79
C GLN A 24 -12.13 -12.91 11.48
N GLU A 25 -11.40 -12.46 12.51
CA GLU A 25 -10.03 -11.95 12.36
C GLU A 25 -9.11 -13.01 11.75
N ALA A 26 -9.17 -14.25 12.25
CA ALA A 26 -8.35 -15.35 11.73
C ALA A 26 -8.72 -15.70 10.27
N GLU A 27 -10.01 -15.68 9.93
CA GLU A 27 -10.50 -15.93 8.57
C GLU A 27 -10.05 -14.84 7.60
N LEU A 28 -10.02 -13.58 8.01
CA LEU A 28 -9.51 -12.47 7.20
C LEU A 28 -7.98 -12.54 7.05
N LEU A 29 -7.24 -12.73 8.15
CA LEU A 29 -5.79 -12.84 8.11
C LEU A 29 -5.31 -14.01 7.23
N ALA A 30 -6.06 -15.11 7.19
CA ALA A 30 -5.76 -16.25 6.33
C ALA A 30 -5.93 -15.94 4.83
N GLN A 31 -6.66 -14.89 4.47
CA GLN A 31 -6.85 -14.43 3.10
C GLN A 31 -5.80 -13.38 2.67
N CYS A 32 -5.04 -12.83 3.63
CA CYS A 32 -4.00 -11.85 3.35
C CYS A 32 -2.97 -12.44 2.37
N PRO A 33 -2.75 -11.82 1.20
CA PRO A 33 -1.70 -12.24 0.28
C PRO A 33 -0.34 -12.18 0.95
N THR A 34 0.51 -13.16 0.67
CA THR A 34 1.86 -13.24 1.24
C THR A 34 2.90 -13.41 0.14
N ILE A 35 4.05 -12.77 0.32
CA ILE A 35 5.20 -12.89 -0.57
C ILE A 35 6.48 -13.08 0.23
N ASP A 36 7.40 -13.87 -0.31
CA ASP A 36 8.80 -13.94 0.14
C ASP A 36 9.69 -13.47 -1.00
N LEU A 37 10.17 -12.23 -0.89
CA LEU A 37 11.00 -11.61 -1.92
C LEU A 37 12.34 -12.32 -2.14
N THR A 38 12.78 -13.17 -1.20
CA THR A 38 13.99 -13.99 -1.38
C THR A 38 13.78 -15.14 -2.36
N GLN A 39 12.52 -15.50 -2.66
CA GLN A 39 12.14 -16.60 -3.56
C GLN A 39 11.52 -16.10 -4.87
N VAL A 40 11.33 -14.79 -5.02
CA VAL A 40 10.75 -14.19 -6.22
C VAL A 40 11.74 -14.29 -7.39
N SER A 41 11.27 -14.84 -8.50
CA SER A 41 12.06 -15.03 -9.72
C SER A 41 11.68 -14.08 -10.86
N SER A 42 10.54 -13.39 -10.76
CA SER A 42 10.07 -12.49 -11.82
C SER A 42 9.31 -11.28 -11.28
N LYS A 43 9.27 -10.20 -12.07
CA LYS A 43 8.53 -8.98 -11.71
C LYS A 43 7.03 -9.26 -11.66
N GLU A 44 6.54 -10.11 -12.55
CA GLU A 44 5.13 -10.46 -12.68
C GLU A 44 4.57 -11.06 -11.38
N GLN A 45 5.40 -11.81 -10.62
CA GLN A 45 5.02 -12.31 -9.29
C GLN A 45 4.80 -11.16 -8.30
N VAL A 46 5.66 -10.14 -8.33
CA VAL A 46 5.52 -8.94 -7.50
C VAL A 46 4.28 -8.15 -7.92
N THR A 47 4.09 -7.95 -9.22
CA THR A 47 2.91 -7.25 -9.76
C THR A 47 1.61 -7.93 -9.32
N GLN A 48 1.52 -9.26 -9.47
CA GLN A 48 0.33 -10.01 -9.07
C GLN A 48 0.10 -9.92 -7.56
N HIS A 49 1.16 -10.06 -6.75
CA HIS A 49 1.05 -9.87 -5.29
C HIS A 49 0.53 -8.50 -4.92
N LEU A 50 1.01 -7.43 -5.57
CA LEU A 50 0.54 -6.07 -5.28
C LEU A 50 -0.94 -5.87 -5.68
N ILE A 51 -1.37 -6.45 -6.81
CA ILE A 51 -2.79 -6.44 -7.21
C ILE A 51 -3.65 -7.13 -6.16
N ASP A 52 -3.27 -8.35 -5.77
CA ASP A 52 -3.99 -9.14 -4.78
C ASP A 52 -3.98 -8.42 -3.42
N LEU A 53 -2.85 -7.83 -3.05
CA LEU A 53 -2.66 -7.11 -1.79
C LEU A 53 -3.54 -5.87 -1.71
N PHE A 54 -3.59 -5.04 -2.75
CA PHE A 54 -4.46 -3.86 -2.76
C PHE A 54 -5.94 -4.27 -2.75
N ALA A 55 -6.31 -5.32 -3.49
CA ALA A 55 -7.67 -5.85 -3.48
C ALA A 55 -8.07 -6.33 -2.08
N TYR A 56 -7.21 -7.10 -1.43
CA TYR A 56 -7.40 -7.57 -0.07
C TYR A 56 -7.47 -6.41 0.94
N TYR A 57 -6.44 -5.56 0.97
CA TYR A 57 -6.28 -4.54 1.99
C TYR A 57 -7.42 -3.53 1.93
N PHE A 58 -7.86 -3.14 0.73
CA PHE A 58 -8.95 -2.19 0.55
C PHE A 58 -10.32 -2.83 0.37
N GLN A 59 -10.42 -4.16 0.45
CA GLN A 59 -11.67 -4.91 0.27
C GLN A 59 -12.35 -4.56 -1.07
N LEU A 60 -11.57 -4.56 -2.15
CA LEU A 60 -12.00 -4.30 -3.52
C LEU A 60 -12.01 -5.59 -4.35
N PRO A 61 -12.91 -5.73 -5.34
CA PRO A 61 -12.81 -6.80 -6.33
C PRO A 61 -11.48 -6.70 -7.10
N THR A 62 -10.75 -7.82 -7.19
CA THR A 62 -9.43 -7.89 -7.84
C THR A 62 -9.47 -7.45 -9.30
N GLU A 63 -10.58 -7.68 -10.01
CA GLU A 63 -10.76 -7.27 -11.40
C GLU A 63 -10.76 -5.75 -11.65
N LEU A 64 -10.89 -4.94 -10.59
CA LEU A 64 -10.80 -3.48 -10.68
C LEU A 64 -9.36 -2.98 -10.68
N ILE A 65 -8.40 -3.84 -10.35
CA ILE A 65 -6.99 -3.48 -10.17
C ILE A 65 -6.16 -4.22 -11.21
N ASN A 66 -5.34 -3.48 -11.95
CA ASN A 66 -4.37 -4.05 -12.87
C ASN A 66 -3.02 -3.31 -12.75
N GLU A 67 -2.01 -3.75 -13.49
CA GLU A 67 -0.67 -3.17 -13.42
C GLU A 67 -0.62 -1.67 -13.79
N GLN A 68 -1.53 -1.18 -14.63
CA GLN A 68 -1.59 0.23 -15.02
C GLN A 68 -2.53 1.06 -14.15
N SER A 69 -3.22 0.44 -13.18
CA SER A 69 -4.07 1.16 -12.24
C SER A 69 -3.24 2.19 -11.47
N ASP A 70 -3.74 3.43 -11.47
CA ASP A 70 -3.21 4.50 -10.65
C ASP A 70 -3.61 4.24 -9.19
N ILE A 71 -2.63 4.18 -8.30
CA ILE A 71 -2.82 3.78 -6.91
C ILE A 71 -3.74 4.75 -6.17
N VAL A 72 -3.66 6.05 -6.47
CA VAL A 72 -4.51 7.06 -5.82
C VAL A 72 -5.79 7.28 -6.64
N ASN A 73 -5.69 7.34 -7.95
CA ASN A 73 -6.79 7.79 -8.80
C ASN A 73 -7.78 6.70 -9.17
N ASP A 74 -7.32 5.45 -9.15
CA ASP A 74 -8.17 4.29 -9.40
C ASP A 74 -8.45 3.56 -8.07
N ILE A 75 -7.41 3.09 -7.36
CA ILE A 75 -7.61 2.22 -6.20
C ILE A 75 -8.29 2.96 -5.05
N GLU A 76 -7.70 4.04 -4.52
CA GLU A 76 -8.32 4.82 -3.43
C GLU A 76 -9.69 5.37 -3.84
N ARG A 77 -9.85 5.78 -5.10
CA ARG A 77 -11.13 6.28 -5.60
C ARG A 77 -12.23 5.21 -5.59
N TYR A 78 -11.92 3.95 -5.90
CA TYR A 78 -12.89 2.85 -5.74
C TYR A 78 -13.30 2.64 -4.29
N VAL A 79 -12.38 2.84 -3.34
CA VAL A 79 -12.70 2.78 -1.90
C VAL A 79 -13.70 3.87 -1.56
N TRP A 80 -13.43 5.12 -1.92
CA TRP A 80 -14.35 6.23 -1.66
C TRP A 80 -15.70 6.09 -2.35
N ALA A 81 -15.73 5.58 -3.59
CA ALA A 81 -16.98 5.33 -4.31
C ALA A 81 -17.89 4.38 -3.53
N ARG A 82 -17.31 3.27 -3.02
CA ARG A 82 -18.02 2.31 -2.17
C ARG A 82 -18.50 2.96 -0.87
N ASP A 83 -17.60 3.66 -0.17
CA ASP A 83 -17.86 4.18 1.18
C ASP A 83 -18.89 5.31 1.18
N LEU A 84 -18.89 6.14 0.13
CA LEU A 84 -19.86 7.22 -0.06
C LEU A 84 -21.15 6.74 -0.74
N GLY A 85 -21.18 5.51 -1.26
CA GLY A 85 -22.33 4.98 -2.00
C GLY A 85 -22.59 5.69 -3.34
N VAL A 86 -21.53 6.15 -4.00
CA VAL A 86 -21.59 6.89 -5.28
C VAL A 86 -20.86 6.14 -6.39
N THR A 87 -21.01 6.59 -7.64
CA THR A 87 -20.24 6.03 -8.75
C THR A 87 -18.77 6.45 -8.66
N PHE A 88 -17.89 5.72 -9.34
CA PHE A 88 -16.47 6.08 -9.42
C PHE A 88 -16.27 7.52 -9.90
N GLU A 89 -17.01 7.93 -10.93
CA GLU A 89 -16.95 9.26 -11.53
C GLU A 89 -17.45 10.35 -10.58
N ASP A 90 -18.40 10.02 -9.69
CA ASP A 90 -19.03 10.97 -8.77
C ASP A 90 -18.27 11.17 -7.44
N VAL A 91 -17.15 10.47 -7.23
CA VAL A 91 -16.31 10.66 -6.04
C VAL A 91 -15.77 12.09 -5.98
N THR A 92 -16.07 12.77 -4.87
CA THR A 92 -15.49 14.06 -4.50
C THR A 92 -14.65 13.91 -3.24
N TYR A 93 -13.39 14.33 -3.33
CA TYR A 93 -12.47 14.32 -2.20
C TYR A 93 -12.79 15.46 -1.23
N GLY A 94 -12.58 15.19 0.05
CA GLY A 94 -12.74 16.16 1.11
C GLY A 94 -11.56 17.13 1.18
N ARG A 95 -11.64 18.08 2.11
CA ARG A 95 -10.50 18.92 2.48
C ARG A 95 -10.26 18.80 3.97
N ILE A 96 -9.00 18.60 4.33
CA ILE A 96 -8.51 18.54 5.70
C ILE A 96 -7.71 19.80 6.04
N PHE A 97 -7.53 20.06 7.33
CA PHE A 97 -6.85 21.26 7.85
C PHE A 97 -7.47 22.58 7.35
N CYS A 98 -8.79 22.60 7.16
CA CYS A 98 -9.53 23.81 6.85
C CYS A 98 -9.64 24.72 8.09
N GLY A 99 -9.64 26.03 7.84
CA GLY A 99 -10.11 27.03 8.81
C GLY A 99 -11.57 27.42 8.53
N ASN A 100 -12.10 28.31 9.35
CA ASN A 100 -13.37 28.98 9.08
C ASN A 100 -13.11 30.46 8.79
N ASP A 101 -13.78 31.02 7.80
CA ASP A 101 -13.81 32.46 7.59
C ASP A 101 -14.71 33.16 8.63
N ASN A 102 -14.83 34.48 8.54
CA ASN A 102 -15.65 35.29 9.46
C ASN A 102 -17.15 35.00 9.37
N GLU A 103 -17.60 34.28 8.34
CA GLU A 103 -18.99 33.88 8.12
C GLU A 103 -19.24 32.41 8.54
N GLY A 104 -18.18 31.70 8.96
CA GLY A 104 -18.25 30.29 9.36
C GLY A 104 -18.12 29.31 8.20
N ASN A 105 -17.78 29.76 6.99
CA ASN A 105 -17.55 28.87 5.86
C ASN A 105 -16.13 28.27 5.92
N LEU A 106 -15.99 27.03 5.48
CA LEU A 106 -14.69 26.38 5.36
C LEU A 106 -13.81 27.13 4.35
N THR A 107 -12.60 27.49 4.77
CA THR A 107 -11.61 28.17 3.93
C THR A 107 -10.23 27.51 4.07
N GLY A 108 -9.46 27.50 2.97
CA GLY A 108 -8.17 26.84 2.91
C GLY A 108 -8.25 25.31 2.96
N GLY A 109 -7.21 24.66 3.51
CA GLY A 109 -7.09 23.21 3.61
C GLY A 109 -6.48 22.53 2.39
N ILE A 110 -6.16 21.25 2.54
CA ILE A 110 -5.54 20.38 1.54
C ILE A 110 -6.53 19.26 1.20
N GLU A 111 -6.60 18.84 -0.06
CA GLU A 111 -7.40 17.69 -0.48
C GLU A 111 -6.94 16.43 0.26
N ASP A 112 -7.86 15.61 0.75
CA ASP A 112 -7.52 14.37 1.48
C ASP A 112 -7.13 13.20 0.56
N ARG A 113 -7.16 13.41 -0.74
CA ARG A 113 -6.72 12.45 -1.76
C ARG A 113 -5.31 11.93 -1.49
N GLY A 114 -5.16 10.61 -1.52
CA GLY A 114 -3.91 9.91 -1.29
C GLY A 114 -3.62 9.61 0.18
N ILE A 115 -4.43 10.13 1.12
CA ILE A 115 -4.16 9.94 2.56
C ILE A 115 -4.30 8.48 2.98
N MET A 116 -5.20 7.73 2.34
CA MET A 116 -5.46 6.34 2.65
C MET A 116 -4.28 5.47 2.19
N ILE A 117 -3.82 5.69 0.96
CA ILE A 117 -2.61 5.05 0.42
C ILE A 117 -1.39 5.41 1.28
N ALA A 118 -1.22 6.69 1.60
CA ALA A 118 -0.10 7.14 2.41
C ALA A 118 -0.10 6.49 3.80
N THR A 119 -1.26 6.38 4.44
CA THR A 119 -1.40 5.70 5.73
C THR A 119 -0.94 4.24 5.62
N MET A 120 -1.47 3.49 4.64
CA MET A 120 -1.09 2.10 4.39
C MET A 120 0.42 1.94 4.15
N TYR A 121 1.04 2.86 3.40
CA TYR A 121 2.50 2.87 3.16
C TYR A 121 3.32 3.15 4.42
N MET A 122 2.83 4.00 5.32
CA MET A 122 3.51 4.33 6.57
C MET A 122 3.40 3.22 7.63
N THR A 123 2.27 2.53 7.69
CA THR A 123 1.94 1.64 8.81
C THR A 123 2.19 0.17 8.49
N ASP A 124 1.69 -0.31 7.34
CA ASP A 124 1.51 -1.74 7.12
C ASP A 124 2.29 -2.25 5.91
N PHE A 125 2.52 -1.41 4.89
CA PHE A 125 3.14 -1.84 3.65
C PHE A 125 4.52 -2.50 3.84
N PRO A 126 5.47 -1.95 4.64
CA PRO A 126 6.76 -2.60 4.87
C PRO A 126 6.64 -4.05 5.39
N ASP A 127 5.62 -4.30 6.20
CA ASP A 127 5.28 -5.62 6.72
C ASP A 127 4.62 -6.51 5.66
N LEU A 128 3.70 -5.96 4.86
CA LEU A 128 2.95 -6.67 3.82
C LEU A 128 3.78 -7.07 2.58
N ILE A 129 4.89 -6.37 2.31
CA ILE A 129 5.84 -6.73 1.24
C ILE A 129 7.15 -7.31 1.77
N GLY A 130 7.40 -7.25 3.07
CA GLY A 130 8.59 -7.84 3.68
C GLY A 130 9.89 -7.07 3.41
N ILE A 131 9.82 -5.75 3.21
CA ILE A 131 10.98 -4.86 3.06
C ILE A 131 11.01 -3.89 4.24
N LYS A 132 12.02 -3.99 5.10
CA LYS A 132 12.21 -3.07 6.24
C LYS A 132 13.55 -2.37 6.19
N VAL A 133 13.53 -1.07 6.45
CA VAL A 133 14.74 -0.30 6.77
C VAL A 133 15.03 -0.47 8.26
N ILE A 134 16.26 -0.84 8.59
CA ILE A 134 16.70 -1.05 9.98
C ILE A 134 18.01 -0.30 10.26
N ASP A 135 18.33 -0.09 11.54
CA ASP A 135 19.55 0.61 11.95
C ASP A 135 20.73 -0.33 12.25
N ASP A 136 20.51 -1.64 12.30
CA ASP A 136 21.51 -2.63 12.69
C ASP A 136 22.01 -3.47 11.49
N ARG A 137 23.30 -3.31 11.18
CA ARG A 137 23.99 -4.07 10.15
C ARG A 137 23.96 -5.59 10.37
N GLN A 138 23.99 -6.06 11.62
CA GLN A 138 24.05 -7.51 11.90
C GLN A 138 22.75 -8.24 11.51
N ASN A 139 21.63 -7.53 11.56
CA ASN A 139 20.31 -8.05 11.22
C ASN A 139 19.88 -7.71 9.79
N ALA A 140 20.74 -7.04 9.03
CA ALA A 140 20.47 -6.63 7.66
C ALA A 140 20.66 -7.80 6.70
N THR A 141 19.82 -7.87 5.67
CA THR A 141 20.04 -8.74 4.52
C THR A 141 21.14 -8.17 3.62
N PHE A 142 21.10 -6.85 3.38
CA PHE A 142 22.17 -6.15 2.68
C PHE A 142 22.17 -4.65 3.00
N GLU A 143 23.25 -3.98 2.61
CA GLU A 143 23.42 -2.53 2.72
C GLU A 143 23.14 -1.89 1.36
N ALA A 144 22.46 -0.75 1.37
CA ALA A 144 22.12 0.04 0.20
C ALA A 144 22.43 1.52 0.41
N GLU A 145 22.68 2.26 -0.65
CA GLU A 145 22.83 3.72 -0.56
C GLU A 145 21.48 4.38 -0.22
N ASP A 146 21.50 5.57 0.39
CA ASP A 146 20.29 6.20 0.94
C ASP A 146 19.22 6.55 -0.12
N ASP A 147 19.64 6.68 -1.40
CA ASP A 147 18.76 6.90 -2.55
C ASP A 147 18.83 5.75 -3.58
N GLU A 148 19.41 4.60 -3.22
CA GLU A 148 19.56 3.47 -4.15
C GLU A 148 18.21 2.93 -4.61
N PHE A 149 17.24 2.93 -3.69
CA PHE A 149 15.85 2.65 -3.98
C PHE A 149 15.04 3.94 -3.84
N GLY A 150 14.14 4.18 -4.79
CA GLY A 150 13.22 5.31 -4.69
C GLY A 150 12.20 5.15 -3.56
N SER A 151 11.27 6.09 -3.49
CA SER A 151 10.19 6.08 -2.51
C SER A 151 8.94 5.40 -3.05
N TYR A 152 8.21 4.68 -2.19
CA TYR A 152 6.87 4.18 -2.55
C TYR A 152 5.91 5.32 -2.90
N TYR A 153 6.10 6.50 -2.28
CA TYR A 153 5.30 7.69 -2.52
C TYR A 153 5.51 8.30 -3.92
N ASP A 154 6.60 7.93 -4.60
CA ASP A 154 6.88 8.40 -5.96
C ASP A 154 6.28 7.49 -7.04
N CYS A 155 5.68 6.36 -6.65
CA CYS A 155 5.05 5.41 -7.55
C CYS A 155 3.58 5.76 -7.76
N ASN A 156 3.18 6.07 -8.99
CA ASN A 156 1.81 6.41 -9.33
C ASN A 156 1.00 5.15 -9.68
N THR A 157 1.63 4.15 -10.30
CA THR A 157 0.96 2.92 -10.77
C THR A 157 1.47 1.67 -10.07
N VAL A 158 0.67 0.62 -10.07
CA VAL A 158 1.08 -0.72 -9.59
C VAL A 158 2.32 -1.23 -10.33
N ASN A 159 2.47 -0.92 -11.62
CA ASN A 159 3.63 -1.26 -12.44
C ASN A 159 4.91 -0.53 -12.00
N GLU A 160 4.82 0.73 -11.60
CA GLU A 160 5.94 1.50 -11.05
C GLU A 160 6.35 0.92 -9.69
N LEU A 161 5.39 0.68 -8.80
CA LEU A 161 5.63 0.11 -7.48
C LEU A 161 6.24 -1.29 -7.56
N SER A 162 5.71 -2.16 -8.44
CA SER A 162 6.28 -3.50 -8.68
C SER A 162 7.69 -3.42 -9.25
N THR A 163 8.01 -2.43 -10.08
CA THR A 163 9.37 -2.21 -10.59
C THR A 163 10.33 -1.85 -9.47
N LEU A 164 9.92 -0.94 -8.59
CA LEU A 164 10.69 -0.54 -7.41
C LEU A 164 10.92 -1.75 -6.49
N VAL A 165 9.87 -2.46 -6.08
CA VAL A 165 9.98 -3.65 -5.22
C VAL A 165 10.85 -4.73 -5.88
N PHE A 166 10.67 -4.99 -7.17
CA PHE A 166 11.50 -5.99 -7.87
C PHE A 166 12.97 -5.57 -8.01
N SER A 167 13.28 -4.27 -8.02
CA SER A 167 14.67 -3.80 -8.02
C SER A 167 15.42 -4.23 -6.74
N VAL A 168 14.72 -4.31 -5.60
CA VAL A 168 15.23 -4.82 -4.33
C VAL A 168 15.56 -6.31 -4.45
N CYS A 169 14.69 -7.11 -5.08
CA CYS A 169 14.96 -8.52 -5.38
C CYS A 169 16.19 -8.69 -6.30
N LYS A 170 16.36 -7.81 -7.28
CA LYS A 170 17.55 -7.84 -8.17
C LYS A 170 18.83 -7.54 -7.40
N LYS A 171 18.80 -6.58 -6.47
CA LYS A 171 19.96 -6.27 -5.61
C LYS A 171 20.34 -7.48 -4.76
N LEU A 172 19.36 -8.16 -4.17
CA LEU A 172 19.59 -9.39 -3.40
C LEU A 172 20.33 -10.46 -4.21
N ASN A 173 19.89 -10.70 -5.45
CA ASN A 173 20.48 -11.74 -6.31
C ASN A 173 21.83 -11.34 -6.94
N ALA A 174 22.23 -10.08 -6.81
CA ALA A 174 23.51 -9.57 -7.28
C ALA A 174 24.59 -9.49 -6.17
N ALA A 175 24.18 -9.63 -4.90
CA ALA A 175 25.04 -9.64 -3.72
C ALA A 175 25.55 -11.06 -3.39
#